data_AF-A0A3C0SS85-F1
#
_entry.id   AF-A0A3C0SS85-F1
#
_cell.length_a   1.000
_cell.length_b   1.000
_cell.length_c   1.000
_cell.angle_alpha   90.00
_cell.angle_beta   90.00
_cell.angle_gamma   90.00
#
_symmetry.space_group_name_H-M   'P 1'
#
loop_
_entity.id
_entity.type
_entity.pdbx_description
1 polymer ?
#
loop_
_entity_poly.entity_id
_entity_poly.type
_entity_poly.pdbx_seq_one_letter_code
_entity_poly.pdbx_strand_id
1 'polypeptide(L)'
;MYKKNNLHIKLFNIFLLILAILCFLKLFFIKDGLNAKNVFNLSEENSVIHEDLNNDNKKDTILIKKSDSDLLAQVNLNDNETYSLSPDKNFQTLGEYCEYWPVRVSALDISRDNSKEIFIQSSFHNKAVQHIFSWNGKGYDDIFCANNNLIGFMDSANNKTPKIISGNFQDNNINVKGYLYNKGSLKEFNSSLITSLPGKDTINNFICLIEGLPNPYLSIPNYFYSQISGTDLESIFKLANSSNYYKFQDG
;
A
#
# COMPACT_ATOMS: atom_id res chain seq x y z
N MET A 1 -44.76 70.21 -15.90
CA MET A 1 -44.59 68.85 -16.48
C MET A 1 -43.24 68.32 -16.03
N TYR A 2 -43.22 67.39 -15.07
CA TYR A 2 -42.02 66.98 -14.33
C TYR A 2 -41.04 66.17 -15.21
N LYS A 3 -39.90 66.77 -15.58
CA LYS A 3 -38.74 66.06 -16.14
C LYS A 3 -37.85 65.60 -14.97
N LYS A 4 -38.35 64.65 -14.16
CA LYS A 4 -37.64 64.17 -12.95
C LYS A 4 -36.91 62.85 -13.23
N ASN A 5 -35.60 62.87 -13.07
CA ASN A 5 -34.72 61.76 -12.67
C ASN A 5 -34.60 60.47 -13.53
N ASN A 6 -34.54 60.58 -14.86
CA ASN A 6 -34.15 59.42 -15.69
C ASN A 6 -32.67 59.01 -15.54
N LEU A 7 -31.80 59.88 -15.02
CA LEU A 7 -30.37 59.56 -14.88
C LEU A 7 -30.12 58.54 -13.75
N HIS A 8 -30.76 58.70 -12.60
CA HIS A 8 -30.63 57.77 -11.48
C HIS A 8 -31.18 56.37 -11.82
N ILE A 9 -32.27 56.30 -12.58
CA ILE A 9 -32.84 55.03 -13.04
C ILE A 9 -31.88 54.32 -14.02
N LYS A 10 -31.26 55.08 -14.95
CA LYS A 10 -30.26 54.51 -15.87
C LYS A 10 -29.02 54.00 -15.14
N LEU A 11 -28.51 54.75 -14.17
CA LEU A 11 -27.36 54.35 -13.35
C LEU A 11 -27.67 53.10 -12.51
N PHE A 12 -28.88 53.01 -11.94
CA PHE A 12 -29.33 51.86 -11.18
C PHE A 12 -29.44 50.59 -12.06
N ASN A 13 -29.94 50.73 -13.29
CA ASN A 13 -30.01 49.62 -14.24
C ASN A 13 -28.63 49.14 -14.71
N ILE A 14 -27.67 50.07 -14.90
CA ILE A 14 -26.27 49.71 -15.22
C ILE A 14 -25.63 48.96 -14.04
N PHE A 15 -25.87 49.41 -12.81
CA PHE A 15 -25.40 48.73 -11.61
C PHE A 15 -25.95 47.30 -11.50
N LEU A 16 -27.26 47.11 -11.75
CA LEU A 16 -27.88 45.77 -11.78
C LEU A 16 -27.29 44.87 -12.88
N LEU A 17 -26.98 45.42 -14.05
CA LEU A 17 -26.35 44.68 -15.15
C LEU A 17 -24.94 44.20 -14.75
N ILE A 18 -24.13 45.06 -14.12
CA ILE A 18 -22.79 44.71 -13.64
C ILE A 18 -22.87 43.63 -12.56
N LEU A 19 -23.84 43.73 -11.63
CA LEU A 19 -24.04 42.73 -10.59
C LEU A 19 -24.45 41.38 -11.18
N ALA A 20 -25.33 41.36 -12.18
CA ALA A 20 -25.72 40.16 -12.90
C ALA A 20 -24.52 39.50 -13.61
N ILE A 21 -23.66 40.29 -14.27
CA ILE A 21 -22.45 39.80 -14.92
C ILE A 21 -21.47 39.20 -13.90
N LEU A 22 -21.28 39.85 -12.75
CA LEU A 22 -20.41 39.33 -11.67
C LEU A 22 -20.93 38.00 -11.10
N CYS A 23 -22.24 37.87 -10.90
CA CYS A 23 -22.86 36.61 -10.50
C CYS A 23 -22.70 35.51 -11.58
N PHE A 24 -22.83 35.88 -12.86
CA PHE A 24 -22.66 34.94 -13.98
C PHE A 24 -21.20 34.47 -14.13
N LEU A 25 -20.24 35.37 -13.94
CA LEU A 25 -18.81 35.02 -13.92
C LEU A 25 -18.51 34.06 -12.77
N LYS A 26 -19.09 34.28 -11.58
CA LYS A 26 -18.94 33.36 -10.44
C LYS A 26 -19.43 31.95 -10.77
N LEU A 27 -20.53 31.82 -11.52
CA LEU A 27 -21.03 30.51 -11.99
C LEU A 27 -20.08 29.82 -12.99
N PHE A 28 -19.40 30.59 -13.85
CA PHE A 28 -18.40 30.05 -14.78
C PHE A 28 -17.10 29.61 -14.09
N PHE A 29 -16.67 30.31 -13.04
CA PHE A 29 -15.45 29.98 -12.27
C PHE A 29 -15.67 28.92 -11.17
N ILE A 30 -16.89 28.41 -10.96
CA ILE A 30 -17.16 27.29 -10.05
C ILE A 30 -16.77 25.93 -10.67
N LYS A 31 -16.30 25.89 -11.93
CA LYS A 31 -15.98 24.63 -12.62
C LYS A 31 -14.67 23.94 -12.22
N ASP A 32 -13.84 24.52 -11.37
CA ASP A 32 -12.51 23.96 -11.08
C ASP A 32 -12.45 23.00 -9.86
N GLY A 33 -13.60 22.56 -9.33
CA GLY A 33 -13.66 21.71 -8.13
C GLY A 33 -14.16 20.28 -8.34
N LEU A 34 -14.73 19.95 -9.50
CA LEU A 34 -15.34 18.63 -9.75
C LEU A 34 -14.37 17.75 -10.53
N ASN A 35 -13.25 17.40 -9.91
CA ASN A 35 -12.50 16.22 -10.35
C ASN A 35 -13.42 15.03 -10.10
N ALA A 36 -14.06 14.51 -11.15
CA ALA A 36 -14.76 13.23 -11.07
C ALA A 36 -13.74 12.19 -10.60
N LYS A 37 -13.82 11.81 -9.33
CA LYS A 37 -12.99 10.75 -8.78
C LYS A 37 -13.51 9.44 -9.36
N ASN A 38 -12.69 8.77 -10.17
CA ASN A 38 -13.05 7.46 -10.70
C ASN A 38 -13.19 6.48 -9.53
N VAL A 39 -14.38 5.94 -9.32
CA VAL A 39 -14.66 4.91 -8.32
C VAL A 39 -14.68 3.56 -9.02
N PHE A 40 -13.94 2.58 -8.50
CA PHE A 40 -13.99 1.22 -8.99
C PHE A 40 -15.36 0.59 -8.71
N ASN A 41 -15.94 -0.04 -9.74
CA ASN A 41 -17.02 -1.00 -9.55
C ASN A 41 -16.44 -2.31 -9.01
N LEU A 42 -17.07 -2.85 -7.97
CA LEU A 42 -16.71 -4.14 -7.36
C LEU A 42 -16.99 -5.28 -8.36
N SER A 43 -15.94 -6.05 -8.68
CA SER A 43 -16.00 -7.33 -9.41
C SER A 43 -15.51 -8.45 -8.50
N GLU A 44 -15.87 -9.70 -8.80
CA GLU A 44 -15.56 -10.89 -7.98
C GLU A 44 -14.06 -11.13 -7.75
N GLU A 45 -13.19 -10.61 -8.63
CA GLU A 45 -11.73 -10.80 -8.55
C GLU A 45 -10.96 -9.73 -7.76
N ASN A 46 -11.67 -8.84 -7.06
CA ASN A 46 -11.05 -7.74 -6.32
C ASN A 46 -10.70 -8.16 -4.89
N SER A 47 -9.54 -7.70 -4.38
CA SER A 47 -9.26 -7.81 -2.95
C SER A 47 -9.87 -6.62 -2.21
N VAL A 48 -10.59 -6.92 -1.13
CA VAL A 48 -11.29 -5.92 -0.30
C VAL A 48 -10.80 -6.05 1.15
N ILE A 49 -10.32 -4.95 1.72
CA ILE A 49 -9.90 -4.87 3.12
C ILE A 49 -10.68 -3.77 3.83
N HIS A 50 -11.11 -4.04 5.05
CA HIS A 50 -11.88 -3.11 5.88
C HIS A 50 -11.15 -2.72 7.14
N GLU A 51 -10.71 -1.47 7.22
CA GLU A 51 -9.88 -0.94 8.31
C GLU A 51 -10.22 0.53 8.56
N ASP A 52 -9.97 1.04 9.77
CA ASP A 52 -9.95 2.49 10.03
C ASP A 52 -8.62 3.04 9.54
N LEU A 53 -8.65 3.85 8.48
CA LEU A 53 -7.45 4.34 7.80
C LEU A 53 -7.18 5.82 8.07
N ASN A 54 -8.17 6.57 8.54
CA ASN A 54 -8.10 8.01 8.76
C ASN A 54 -8.36 8.44 10.22
N ASN A 55 -8.45 7.49 11.15
CA ASN A 55 -8.69 7.70 12.58
C ASN A 55 -10.06 8.35 12.88
N ASP A 56 -11.10 8.03 12.10
CA ASP A 56 -12.47 8.46 12.37
C ASP A 56 -13.29 7.44 13.18
N ASN A 57 -12.67 6.31 13.58
CA ASN A 57 -13.26 5.16 14.25
C ASN A 57 -14.30 4.41 13.41
N LYS A 58 -14.31 4.60 12.09
CA LYS A 58 -15.15 3.85 11.15
C LYS A 58 -14.27 3.06 10.21
N LYS A 59 -14.85 1.98 9.69
CA LYS A 59 -14.15 1.14 8.71
C LYS A 59 -14.29 1.75 7.33
N ASP A 60 -13.15 2.03 6.73
CA ASP A 60 -12.95 2.37 5.34
C ASP A 60 -12.73 1.09 4.54
N THR A 61 -12.69 1.21 3.21
CA THR A 61 -12.48 0.07 2.31
C THR A 61 -11.29 0.31 1.39
N ILE A 62 -10.30 -0.59 1.41
CA ILE A 62 -9.24 -0.65 0.40
C ILE A 62 -9.70 -1.61 -0.69
N LEU A 63 -9.66 -1.16 -1.94
CA LEU A 63 -10.01 -1.94 -3.12
C LEU A 63 -8.79 -2.03 -4.03
N ILE A 64 -8.34 -3.26 -4.30
CA ILE A 64 -7.39 -3.53 -5.39
C ILE A 64 -8.15 -4.19 -6.53
N LYS A 65 -7.98 -3.64 -7.72
CA LYS A 65 -8.57 -4.12 -8.95
C LYS A 65 -7.46 -4.45 -9.95
N LYS A 66 -7.64 -5.58 -10.64
CA LYS A 66 -6.85 -5.94 -11.81
C LYS A 66 -7.32 -5.12 -13.01
N SER A 67 -6.39 -4.45 -13.70
CA SER A 67 -6.56 -3.92 -15.04
C SER A 67 -5.76 -4.78 -16.03
N ASP A 68 -6.03 -4.64 -17.33
CA ASP A 68 -5.49 -5.53 -18.38
C ASP A 68 -3.95 -5.68 -18.34
N SER A 69 -3.22 -4.68 -17.82
CA SER A 69 -1.75 -4.74 -17.64
C SER A 69 -1.26 -4.32 -16.25
N ASP A 70 -2.10 -3.72 -15.40
CA ASP A 70 -1.66 -3.04 -14.19
C ASP A 70 -2.60 -3.26 -13.02
N LEU A 71 -2.08 -3.10 -11.82
CA LEU A 71 -2.85 -3.06 -10.60
C LEU A 71 -3.31 -1.63 -10.33
N LEU A 72 -4.59 -1.49 -10.02
CA LEU A 72 -5.19 -0.23 -9.59
C LEU A 72 -5.65 -0.38 -8.15
N ALA A 73 -5.38 0.63 -7.33
CA ALA A 73 -5.79 0.65 -5.93
C ALA A 73 -6.50 1.95 -5.57
N GLN A 74 -7.54 1.84 -4.75
CA GLN A 74 -8.25 2.97 -4.18
C GLN A 74 -8.69 2.70 -2.75
N VAL A 75 -8.90 3.77 -2.01
CA VAL A 75 -9.51 3.80 -0.69
C VAL A 75 -10.86 4.50 -0.78
N ASN A 76 -11.89 3.85 -0.26
CA ASN A 76 -13.20 4.45 -0.04
C ASN A 76 -13.36 4.71 1.45
N LEU A 77 -13.32 5.98 1.84
CA LEU A 77 -13.61 6.38 3.19
C LEU A 77 -15.10 6.21 3.50
N ASN A 78 -15.42 6.04 4.79
CA ASN A 78 -16.79 5.85 5.24
C ASN A 78 -17.72 7.06 4.95
N ASP A 79 -17.16 8.26 4.78
CA ASP A 79 -17.88 9.48 4.43
C ASP A 79 -18.23 9.61 2.93
N ASN A 80 -17.96 8.56 2.14
CA ASN A 80 -18.09 8.47 0.67
C ASN A 80 -17.00 9.20 -0.12
N GLU A 81 -15.95 9.71 0.53
CA GLU A 81 -14.78 10.19 -0.20
C GLU A 81 -13.94 9.02 -0.72
N THR A 82 -13.62 9.04 -2.01
CA THR A 82 -12.73 8.05 -2.64
C THR A 82 -11.36 8.67 -2.89
N TYR A 83 -10.29 7.90 -2.76
CA TYR A 83 -8.93 8.32 -3.08
C TYR A 83 -8.20 7.22 -3.84
N SER A 84 -7.58 7.55 -4.97
CA SER A 84 -6.70 6.62 -5.66
C SER A 84 -5.36 6.53 -4.92
N LEU A 85 -4.83 5.32 -4.75
CA LEU A 85 -3.46 5.10 -4.31
C LEU A 85 -2.56 5.16 -5.54
N SER A 86 -2.05 6.35 -5.84
CA SER A 86 -1.22 6.58 -7.03
C SER A 86 0.25 6.34 -6.70
N PRO A 87 0.97 5.49 -7.45
CA PRO A 87 2.35 5.17 -7.15
C PRO A 87 3.28 6.39 -7.35
N ASP A 88 4.44 6.37 -6.68
CA ASP A 88 5.47 7.40 -6.80
C ASP A 88 5.88 7.63 -8.27
N LYS A 89 6.20 8.89 -8.62
CA LYS A 89 6.57 9.28 -9.99
C LYS A 89 7.79 8.54 -10.54
N ASN A 90 8.67 8.05 -9.67
CA ASN A 90 9.87 7.30 -10.04
C ASN A 90 9.58 5.82 -10.33
N PHE A 91 8.44 5.29 -9.85
CA PHE A 91 8.03 3.90 -10.05
C PHE A 91 6.54 3.86 -10.38
N GLN A 92 6.19 4.07 -11.65
CA GLN A 92 4.85 4.46 -12.09
C GLN A 92 3.83 3.31 -12.18
N THR A 93 4.00 2.25 -11.39
CA THR A 93 3.07 1.12 -11.35
C THR A 93 2.96 0.60 -9.92
N LEU A 94 1.77 0.14 -9.54
CA LEU A 94 1.55 -0.63 -8.31
C LEU A 94 1.90 -2.11 -8.50
N GLY A 95 2.34 -2.51 -9.70
CA GLY A 95 2.58 -3.87 -10.12
C GLY A 95 1.55 -4.37 -11.14
N GLU A 96 1.69 -5.63 -11.52
CA GLU A 96 0.82 -6.39 -12.40
C GLU A 96 0.16 -7.54 -11.63
N TYR A 97 -0.96 -8.03 -12.15
CA TYR A 97 -1.57 -9.23 -11.60
C TYR A 97 -0.75 -10.47 -12.00
N CYS A 98 -0.34 -11.26 -11.00
CA CYS A 98 0.38 -12.51 -11.20
C CYS A 98 -0.30 -13.64 -10.41
N GLU A 99 -0.73 -14.71 -11.08
CA GLU A 99 -1.47 -15.81 -10.43
C GLU A 99 -0.63 -16.54 -9.36
N TYR A 100 0.66 -16.73 -9.63
CA TYR A 100 1.58 -17.40 -8.72
C TYR A 100 2.28 -16.44 -7.73
N TRP A 101 2.06 -15.13 -7.90
CA TRP A 101 2.54 -14.08 -7.00
C TRP A 101 1.40 -13.08 -6.73
N PRO A 102 0.42 -13.47 -5.89
CA PRO A 102 -0.75 -12.64 -5.64
C PRO A 102 -0.36 -11.37 -4.87
N VAL A 103 -1.12 -10.31 -5.14
CA VAL A 103 -1.00 -9.03 -4.42
C VAL A 103 -1.34 -9.23 -2.95
N ARG A 104 -0.48 -8.75 -2.06
CA ARG A 104 -0.73 -8.68 -0.62
C ARG A 104 -0.94 -7.24 -0.21
N VAL A 105 -1.98 -7.02 0.57
CA VAL A 105 -2.26 -5.71 1.15
C VAL A 105 -2.43 -5.86 2.65
N SER A 106 -1.81 -4.96 3.40
CA SER A 106 -1.97 -4.87 4.85
C SER A 106 -2.03 -3.41 5.29
N ALA A 107 -2.53 -3.15 6.49
CA ALA A 107 -2.63 -1.81 7.05
C ALA A 107 -2.11 -1.80 8.49
N LEU A 108 -1.23 -0.85 8.81
CA LEU A 108 -0.61 -0.74 10.13
C LEU A 108 -0.36 0.73 10.46
N ASP A 109 -0.67 1.13 11.71
CA ASP A 109 -0.32 2.45 12.23
C ASP A 109 1.18 2.49 12.58
N ILE A 110 1.99 3.03 11.68
CA ILE A 110 3.43 3.26 11.90
C ILE A 110 3.72 4.70 12.32
N SER A 111 2.78 5.62 12.07
CA SER A 111 2.87 7.05 12.40
C SER A 111 2.59 7.34 13.89
N ARG A 112 1.86 6.44 14.56
CA ARG A 112 1.29 6.57 15.91
C ARG A 112 0.23 7.67 16.03
N ASP A 113 -0.49 7.94 14.96
CA ASP A 113 -1.63 8.87 14.97
C ASP A 113 -2.98 8.17 14.84
N ASN A 114 -3.00 6.83 14.98
CA ASN A 114 -4.13 5.91 14.76
C ASN A 114 -4.64 5.84 13.32
N SER A 115 -4.14 6.66 12.40
CA SER A 115 -4.34 6.46 10.96
C SER A 115 -3.41 5.33 10.53
N LYS A 116 -3.93 4.39 9.72
CA LYS A 116 -3.11 3.26 9.28
C LYS A 116 -2.47 3.55 7.93
N GLU A 117 -1.17 3.34 7.85
CA GLU A 117 -0.48 3.24 6.58
C GLU A 117 -0.84 1.95 5.84
N ILE A 118 -0.95 2.03 4.52
CA ILE A 118 -1.32 0.91 3.65
C ILE A 118 -0.06 0.37 2.97
N PHE A 119 0.18 -0.92 3.11
CA PHE A 119 1.31 -1.62 2.53
C PHE A 119 0.81 -2.50 1.40
N ILE A 120 1.39 -2.35 0.22
CA ILE A 120 1.08 -3.17 -0.96
C ILE A 120 2.36 -3.89 -1.38
N GLN A 121 2.33 -5.22 -1.40
CA GLN A 121 3.35 -6.06 -2.05
C GLN A 121 2.74 -6.70 -3.29
N SER A 122 3.43 -6.59 -4.40
CA SER A 122 3.01 -7.12 -5.70
C SER A 122 4.23 -7.51 -6.53
N SER A 123 4.01 -7.78 -7.81
CA SER A 123 5.08 -8.06 -8.76
C SER A 123 4.95 -7.17 -9.99
N PHE A 124 6.04 -6.93 -10.69
CA PHE A 124 6.04 -6.31 -12.02
C PHE A 124 7.20 -6.88 -12.83
N HIS A 125 6.91 -7.49 -13.98
CA HIS A 125 7.90 -8.17 -14.82
C HIS A 125 8.76 -9.17 -14.01
N ASN A 126 8.12 -10.01 -13.19
CA ASN A 126 8.76 -10.99 -12.30
C ASN A 126 9.73 -10.40 -11.27
N LYS A 127 9.53 -9.14 -10.86
CA LYS A 127 10.26 -8.51 -9.76
C LYS A 127 9.28 -8.06 -8.69
N ALA A 128 9.70 -8.17 -7.43
CA ALA A 128 8.89 -7.68 -6.32
C ALA A 128 8.72 -6.16 -6.42
N VAL A 129 7.57 -5.68 -6.02
CA VAL A 129 7.26 -4.26 -5.89
C VAL A 129 6.60 -4.05 -4.54
N GLN A 130 7.08 -3.06 -3.79
CA GLN A 130 6.52 -2.64 -2.52
C GLN A 130 6.13 -1.17 -2.59
N HIS A 131 4.96 -0.85 -2.06
CA HIS A 131 4.52 0.52 -1.82
C HIS A 131 4.02 0.69 -0.39
N ILE A 132 4.23 1.87 0.19
CA ILE A 132 3.66 2.26 1.48
C ILE A 132 2.97 3.60 1.31
N PHE A 133 1.67 3.63 1.57
CA PHE A 133 0.85 4.83 1.47
C PHE A 133 0.50 5.37 2.86
N SER A 134 0.63 6.68 3.06
CA SER A 134 0.27 7.35 4.32
C SER A 134 -0.78 8.42 4.08
N TRP A 135 -1.71 8.52 5.03
CA TRP A 135 -2.78 9.52 5.01
C TRP A 135 -2.22 10.90 5.36
N ASN A 136 -2.50 11.90 4.52
CA ASN A 136 -2.03 13.28 4.72
C ASN A 136 -3.15 14.27 5.11
N GLY A 137 -4.35 13.77 5.41
CA GLY A 137 -5.54 14.56 5.70
C GLY A 137 -6.35 14.99 4.47
N LYS A 138 -5.81 14.84 3.25
CA LYS A 138 -6.47 15.16 1.97
C LYS A 138 -6.46 14.00 0.98
N GLY A 139 -5.78 12.92 1.29
CA GLY A 139 -5.51 11.80 0.40
C GLY A 139 -4.36 10.95 0.92
N TYR A 140 -3.87 10.06 0.07
CA TYR A 140 -2.78 9.15 0.37
C TYR A 140 -1.57 9.49 -0.50
N ASP A 141 -0.41 9.66 0.14
CA ASP A 141 0.88 9.82 -0.53
C ASP A 141 1.63 8.49 -0.51
N ASP A 142 2.25 8.12 -1.63
CA ASP A 142 3.24 7.03 -1.66
C ASP A 142 4.53 7.52 -0.98
N ILE A 143 4.79 7.03 0.23
CA ILE A 143 5.92 7.46 1.06
C ILE A 143 7.11 6.52 0.97
N PHE A 144 6.97 5.39 0.26
CA PHE A 144 8.04 4.41 0.07
C PHE A 144 7.72 3.49 -1.10
N CYS A 145 8.65 3.39 -2.05
CA CYS A 145 8.61 2.40 -3.11
C CYS A 145 9.96 1.67 -3.24
N ALA A 146 9.93 0.35 -3.39
CA ALA A 146 11.14 -0.46 -3.58
C ALA A 146 10.89 -1.77 -4.34
N ASN A 147 11.94 -2.28 -5.00
CA ASN A 147 11.95 -3.65 -5.56
C ASN A 147 12.44 -4.66 -4.52
N ASN A 148 11.75 -4.73 -3.39
CA ASN A 148 12.10 -5.56 -2.25
C ASN A 148 11.09 -6.70 -2.12
N ASN A 149 11.52 -7.93 -1.88
CA ASN A 149 10.64 -9.09 -1.71
C ASN A 149 10.41 -9.50 -0.26
N LEU A 150 10.93 -8.74 0.69
CA LEU A 150 10.71 -8.94 2.12
C LEU A 150 10.21 -7.64 2.73
N ILE A 151 9.14 -7.72 3.51
CA ILE A 151 8.74 -6.65 4.43
C ILE A 151 8.45 -7.23 5.81
N GLY A 152 8.80 -6.49 6.85
CA GLY A 152 8.58 -6.92 8.22
C GLY A 152 8.37 -5.75 9.15
N PHE A 153 7.74 -6.04 10.28
CA PHE A 153 7.39 -5.06 11.30
C PHE A 153 7.94 -5.50 12.64
N MET A 154 8.65 -4.61 13.33
CA MET A 154 9.03 -4.79 14.72
C MET A 154 8.32 -3.75 15.58
N ASP A 155 8.04 -4.13 16.82
CA ASP A 155 7.41 -3.24 17.80
C ASP A 155 6.04 -2.68 17.35
N SER A 156 5.34 -3.36 16.44
CA SER A 156 4.04 -2.93 15.89
C SER A 156 2.86 -3.13 16.84
N ALA A 157 2.99 -4.01 17.83
CA ALA A 157 1.93 -4.36 18.79
C ALA A 157 2.24 -3.93 20.23
N ASN A 158 3.23 -3.05 20.43
CA ASN A 158 3.62 -2.58 21.75
C ASN A 158 3.74 -1.05 21.79
N ASN A 159 4.07 -0.48 22.96
CA ASN A 159 4.09 0.98 23.15
C ASN A 159 5.33 1.67 22.55
N LYS A 160 6.24 0.95 21.88
CA LYS A 160 7.42 1.53 21.24
C LYS A 160 7.08 2.01 19.82
N THR A 161 7.96 2.78 19.22
CA THR A 161 7.82 3.19 17.82
C THR A 161 7.99 1.98 16.90
N PRO A 162 6.99 1.68 16.04
CA PRO A 162 7.08 0.63 15.03
C PRO A 162 8.29 0.85 14.14
N LYS A 163 8.99 -0.23 13.83
CA LYS A 163 10.11 -0.22 12.88
C LYS A 163 9.72 -1.09 11.70
N ILE A 164 9.98 -0.59 10.51
CA ILE A 164 9.75 -1.31 9.27
C ILE A 164 11.09 -1.87 8.83
N ILE A 165 11.08 -3.11 8.38
CA ILE A 165 12.21 -3.75 7.75
C ILE A 165 11.80 -4.02 6.32
N SER A 166 12.63 -3.68 5.35
CA SER A 166 12.38 -3.99 3.95
C SER A 166 13.69 -4.36 3.27
N GLY A 167 13.65 -5.37 2.39
CA GLY A 167 14.83 -5.84 1.68
C GLY A 167 14.58 -7.03 0.78
N ASN A 168 15.65 -7.77 0.50
CA ASN A 168 15.63 -8.88 -0.43
C ASN A 168 16.24 -10.15 0.16
N PHE A 169 15.66 -11.28 -0.21
CA PHE A 169 16.36 -12.55 -0.23
C PHE A 169 17.08 -12.70 -1.59
N GLN A 170 18.40 -12.78 -1.56
CA GLN A 170 19.24 -12.95 -2.74
C GLN A 170 20.50 -13.72 -2.36
N ASP A 171 20.97 -14.61 -3.24
CA ASP A 171 22.21 -15.37 -3.06
C ASP A 171 22.26 -16.12 -1.71
N ASN A 172 21.15 -16.77 -1.34
CA ASN A 172 20.97 -17.51 -0.08
C ASN A 172 21.15 -16.65 1.18
N ASN A 173 20.93 -15.34 1.07
CA ASN A 173 21.06 -14.40 2.17
C ASN A 173 19.92 -13.38 2.19
N ILE A 174 19.44 -13.06 3.39
CA ILE A 174 18.51 -11.96 3.62
C ILE A 174 19.31 -10.68 3.85
N ASN A 175 19.13 -9.69 2.97
CA ASN A 175 19.67 -8.35 3.13
C ASN A 175 18.54 -7.35 3.29
N VAL A 176 18.51 -6.64 4.41
CA VAL A 176 17.41 -5.75 4.78
C VAL A 176 17.89 -4.44 5.37
N LYS A 177 17.06 -3.42 5.23
CA LYS A 177 17.24 -2.10 5.81
C LYS A 177 16.11 -1.80 6.79
N GLY A 178 16.42 -1.01 7.81
CA GLY A 178 15.46 -0.55 8.81
C GLY A 178 14.96 0.85 8.49
N TYR A 179 13.67 1.08 8.67
CA TYR A 179 13.01 2.37 8.47
C TYR A 179 12.14 2.75 9.67
N LEU A 180 12.11 4.05 9.96
CA LEU A 180 11.20 4.66 10.91
C LEU A 180 10.34 5.70 10.19
N TYR A 181 9.06 5.74 10.54
CA TYR A 181 8.19 6.82 10.10
C TYR A 181 8.59 8.14 10.78
N ASN A 182 8.67 9.21 10.00
CA ASN A 182 8.92 10.55 10.50
C ASN A 182 8.24 11.59 9.58
N LYS A 183 7.13 12.15 10.07
CA LYS A 183 6.40 13.28 9.46
C LYS A 183 6.12 13.08 7.96
N GLY A 184 5.37 12.03 7.61
CA GLY A 184 4.99 11.75 6.21
C GLY A 184 6.11 11.18 5.34
N SER A 185 7.19 10.67 5.94
CA SER A 185 8.26 10.01 5.18
C SER A 185 8.90 8.88 5.98
N LEU A 186 9.44 7.88 5.29
CA LEU A 186 10.30 6.88 5.92
C LEU A 186 11.75 7.35 5.94
N LYS A 187 12.41 7.20 7.09
CA LYS A 187 13.83 7.46 7.27
C LYS A 187 14.55 6.15 7.56
N GLU A 188 15.52 5.84 6.71
CA GLU A 188 16.44 4.71 6.95
C GLU A 188 17.21 4.97 8.24
N PHE A 189 17.34 3.94 9.08
CA PHE A 189 18.21 3.98 10.24
C PHE A 189 19.18 2.80 10.18
N ASN A 190 20.42 3.07 10.58
CA ASN A 190 21.42 2.03 10.73
C ASN A 190 21.46 1.61 12.20
N SER A 191 21.32 0.32 12.47
CA SER A 191 21.35 -0.25 13.81
C SER A 191 21.88 -1.66 13.76
N SER A 192 22.66 -2.05 14.77
CA SER A 192 23.08 -3.44 14.94
C SER A 192 21.89 -4.40 15.01
N LEU A 193 20.72 -3.94 15.47
CA LEU A 193 19.48 -4.72 15.49
C LEU A 193 19.05 -5.19 14.10
N ILE A 194 19.30 -4.41 13.05
CA ILE A 194 18.99 -4.78 11.67
C ILE A 194 20.00 -5.85 11.17
N THR A 195 21.25 -5.77 11.62
CA THR A 195 22.27 -6.77 11.28
C THR A 195 22.07 -8.10 12.02
N SER A 196 21.44 -8.09 13.19
CA SER A 196 21.19 -9.28 14.03
C SER A 196 19.70 -9.49 14.31
N LEU A 197 18.87 -9.45 13.26
CA LEU A 197 17.43 -9.63 13.38
C LEU A 197 17.09 -11.01 13.96
N PRO A 198 16.33 -11.08 15.07
CA PRO A 198 15.89 -12.36 15.62
C PRO A 198 15.14 -13.19 14.58
N GLY A 199 15.50 -14.46 14.45
CA GLY A 199 14.86 -15.38 13.51
C GLY A 199 15.29 -15.21 12.04
N LYS A 200 16.12 -14.21 11.69
CA LYS A 200 16.62 -14.01 10.33
C LYS A 200 17.27 -15.28 9.77
N ASP A 201 18.19 -15.88 10.53
CA ASP A 201 18.91 -17.07 10.08
C ASP A 201 17.95 -18.27 9.93
N THR A 202 16.98 -18.41 10.83
CA THR A 202 15.94 -19.44 10.73
C THR A 202 15.10 -19.28 9.46
N ILE A 203 14.63 -18.07 9.17
CA ILE A 203 13.85 -17.76 7.97
C ILE A 203 14.70 -17.99 6.72
N ASN A 204 15.95 -17.49 6.71
CA ASN A 204 16.88 -17.68 5.60
C ASN A 204 17.13 -19.16 5.31
N ASN A 205 17.41 -19.94 6.34
CA ASN A 205 17.65 -21.38 6.22
C ASN A 205 16.40 -22.13 5.77
N PHE A 206 15.22 -21.71 6.22
CA PHE A 206 13.96 -22.30 5.76
C PHE A 206 13.70 -21.98 4.28
N ILE A 207 13.93 -20.76 3.82
CA ILE A 207 13.83 -20.42 2.39
C ILE A 207 14.80 -21.28 1.58
N CYS A 208 16.07 -21.36 2.00
CA CYS A 208 17.09 -22.18 1.33
C CYS A 208 16.72 -23.67 1.30
N LEU A 209 16.09 -24.19 2.37
CA LEU A 209 15.61 -25.56 2.43
C LEU A 209 14.57 -25.83 1.33
N ILE A 210 13.61 -24.92 1.15
CA ILE A 210 12.52 -25.08 0.19
C ILE A 210 13.01 -24.88 -1.25
N GLU A 211 13.83 -23.85 -1.51
CA GLU A 211 14.43 -23.65 -2.85
C GLU A 211 15.40 -24.76 -3.25
N GLY A 212 15.99 -25.46 -2.28
CA GLY A 212 16.86 -26.62 -2.51
C GLY A 212 16.12 -27.90 -2.90
N LEU A 213 14.78 -27.88 -2.99
CA LEU A 213 13.98 -29.02 -3.42
C LEU A 213 13.85 -29.07 -4.96
N PRO A 214 13.73 -30.28 -5.56
CA PRO A 214 13.64 -31.59 -4.90
C PRO A 214 15.01 -32.10 -4.42
N ASN A 215 15.04 -32.75 -3.25
CA ASN A 215 16.26 -33.28 -2.66
C ASN A 215 15.99 -34.67 -2.02
N PRO A 216 16.48 -35.77 -2.60
CA PRO A 216 16.25 -37.11 -2.08
C PRO A 216 17.00 -37.39 -0.76
N TYR A 217 17.96 -36.56 -0.38
CA TYR A 217 18.75 -36.67 0.85
C TYR A 217 18.38 -35.59 1.86
N LEU A 218 17.14 -35.08 1.81
CA LEU A 218 16.65 -34.05 2.72
C LEU A 218 16.80 -34.46 4.19
N SER A 219 17.64 -33.72 4.92
CA SER A 219 17.70 -33.77 6.38
C SER A 219 16.86 -32.63 6.96
N ILE A 220 15.90 -32.94 7.83
CA ILE A 220 15.08 -31.92 8.50
C ILE A 220 15.96 -31.10 9.45
N PRO A 221 16.05 -29.77 9.28
CA PRO A 221 16.84 -28.92 10.18
C PRO A 221 16.32 -28.86 11.61
N ASN A 222 17.19 -28.49 12.54
CA ASN A 222 16.91 -28.46 13.98
C ASN A 222 16.15 -27.21 14.47
N TYR A 223 15.81 -26.28 13.57
CA TYR A 223 15.00 -25.10 13.92
C TYR A 223 13.49 -25.37 13.93
N PHE A 224 13.06 -26.55 13.48
CA PHE A 224 11.68 -27.00 13.70
C PHE A 224 11.45 -27.35 15.17
N TYR A 225 10.21 -27.22 15.62
CA TYR A 225 9.83 -27.63 16.98
C TYR A 225 10.20 -29.10 17.20
N SER A 226 10.90 -29.40 18.30
CA SER A 226 11.47 -30.75 18.52
C SER A 226 10.43 -31.86 18.68
N GLN A 227 9.17 -31.51 18.97
CA GLN A 227 8.05 -32.46 19.05
C GLN A 227 7.08 -32.32 17.87
N ILE A 228 7.51 -31.70 16.77
CA ILE A 228 6.72 -31.67 15.54
C ILE A 228 6.39 -33.10 15.11
N SER A 229 5.13 -33.36 14.76
CA SER A 229 4.73 -34.71 14.40
C SER A 229 5.30 -35.10 13.03
N GLY A 230 5.51 -36.40 12.80
CA GLY A 230 5.95 -36.89 11.49
C GLY A 230 4.94 -36.54 10.38
N THR A 231 3.65 -36.48 10.72
CA THR A 231 2.58 -36.05 9.80
C THR A 231 2.69 -34.58 9.41
N ASP A 232 3.11 -33.70 10.31
CA ASP A 232 3.33 -32.27 9.99
C ASP A 232 4.53 -32.09 9.04
N LEU A 233 5.55 -32.93 9.18
CA LEU A 233 6.74 -32.92 8.30
C LEU A 233 6.49 -33.60 6.95
N GLU A 234 5.45 -34.43 6.82
CA GLU A 234 5.13 -35.18 5.61
C GLU A 234 4.98 -34.26 4.39
N SER A 235 4.43 -33.05 4.59
CA SER A 235 4.32 -32.03 3.55
C SER A 235 5.67 -31.69 2.92
N ILE A 236 6.73 -31.52 3.72
CA ILE A 236 8.07 -31.18 3.21
C ILE A 236 8.64 -32.36 2.42
N PHE A 237 8.47 -33.59 2.91
CA PHE A 237 8.92 -34.78 2.19
C PHE A 237 8.15 -35.00 0.88
N LYS A 238 6.86 -34.68 0.83
CA LYS A 238 6.07 -34.70 -0.42
C LYS A 238 6.63 -33.72 -1.45
N LEU A 239 6.94 -32.50 -1.03
CA LEU A 239 7.57 -31.50 -1.90
C LEU A 239 8.93 -31.98 -2.39
N ALA A 240 9.74 -32.57 -1.50
CA ALA A 240 11.08 -33.05 -1.81
C ALA A 240 11.12 -34.22 -2.81
N ASN A 241 10.06 -35.03 -2.84
CA ASN A 241 9.91 -36.16 -3.78
C ASN A 241 9.11 -35.80 -5.04
N SER A 242 8.67 -34.54 -5.18
CA SER A 242 7.99 -34.06 -6.38
C SER A 242 9.00 -33.67 -7.47
N SER A 243 8.52 -33.41 -8.69
CA SER A 243 9.34 -32.90 -9.80
C SER A 243 9.27 -31.38 -9.96
N ASN A 244 8.88 -30.65 -8.91
CA ASN A 244 8.71 -29.20 -8.93
C ASN A 244 9.95 -28.48 -8.42
N TYR A 245 10.22 -27.30 -8.99
CA TYR A 245 11.24 -26.38 -8.51
C TYR A 245 10.57 -25.21 -7.81
N TYR A 246 11.15 -24.79 -6.69
CA TYR A 246 10.61 -23.71 -5.86
C TYR A 246 11.52 -22.51 -5.92
N LYS A 247 10.92 -21.33 -5.97
CA LYS A 247 11.60 -20.06 -5.89
C LYS A 247 10.86 -19.15 -4.93
N PHE A 248 11.61 -18.54 -4.03
CA PHE A 248 11.11 -17.53 -3.12
C PHE A 248 10.83 -16.25 -3.91
N GLN A 249 9.55 -15.89 -3.97
CA GLN A 249 9.10 -14.69 -4.68
C GLN A 249 8.88 -13.54 -3.71
N ASP A 250 8.22 -13.78 -2.56
CA ASP A 250 7.73 -12.73 -1.67
C ASP A 250 7.42 -13.22 -0.26
N GLY A 251 7.79 -12.42 0.75
CA GLY A 251 7.64 -12.72 2.18
C GLY A 251 7.39 -11.52 3.07
#